data_AF-A0A7S1LMP1-F1
#
_entry.id   AF-A0A7S1LMP1-F1
#
_cell.length_a   1.000
_cell.length_b   1.000
_cell.length_c   1.000
_cell.angle_alpha   90.00
_cell.angle_beta   90.00
_cell.angle_gamma   90.00
#
_symmetry.space_group_name_H-M   'P 1'
#
loop_
_entity.id
_entity.type
_entity.pdbx_description
1 polymer ?
#
loop_
_entity_poly.entity_id
_entity_poly.type
_entity_poly.pdbx_seq_one_letter_code
_entity_poly.pdbx_strand_id
1 'polypeptide(L)'
;GFGRLHGTLQDPWGLYVAASIFAPSGGFVGIIETATKSAVALFRVTLASLSTGEDDKLARSVHMCFWSRCGKAIILANLHGKILERVDVTRDGHGRIVGA
;
A
#
# COMPACT_ATOMS: atom_id res chain seq x y z
N GLY A 1 -16.63 -5.26 -11.52
CA GLY A 1 -15.87 -6.27 -10.75
C GLY A 1 -15.82 -5.89 -9.28
N PHE A 2 -15.34 -6.76 -8.41
CA PHE A 2 -15.16 -6.47 -6.97
C PHE A 2 -13.68 -6.28 -6.61
N GLY A 3 -13.42 -5.61 -5.50
CA GLY A 3 -12.08 -5.54 -4.92
C GLY A 3 -11.62 -6.91 -4.38
N ARG A 4 -10.33 -7.22 -4.55
CA ARG A 4 -9.71 -8.46 -4.05
C ARG A 4 -8.49 -8.11 -3.21
N LEU A 5 -8.43 -8.68 -2.00
CA LEU A 5 -7.22 -8.68 -1.19
C LEU A 5 -6.19 -9.57 -1.88
N HIS A 6 -4.98 -9.05 -2.09
CA HIS A 6 -3.90 -9.78 -2.72
C HIS A 6 -2.86 -10.28 -1.71
N GLY A 7 -2.46 -9.41 -0.78
CA GLY A 7 -1.46 -9.77 0.22
C GLY A 7 -1.47 -8.82 1.41
N THR A 8 -1.04 -9.33 2.56
CA THR A 8 -0.91 -8.58 3.80
C THR A 8 0.48 -8.78 4.39
N LEU A 9 1.11 -7.70 4.85
CA LEU A 9 2.39 -7.76 5.56
C LEU A 9 2.33 -6.89 6.82
N GLN A 10 2.77 -7.48 7.93
CA GLN A 10 2.84 -6.81 9.23
C GLN A 10 4.04 -5.86 9.28
N ASP A 11 3.89 -4.76 10.01
CA ASP A 11 4.97 -3.83 10.29
C ASP A 11 5.99 -4.44 11.29
N PRO A 12 7.21 -3.90 11.38
CA PRO A 12 8.24 -4.48 12.23
C PRO A 12 7.93 -4.43 13.73
N TRP A 13 6.93 -3.63 14.14
CA TRP A 13 6.55 -3.44 15.54
C TRP A 13 5.32 -4.28 15.91
N GLY A 14 4.71 -4.95 14.92
CA GLY A 14 3.53 -5.79 15.11
C GLY A 14 2.22 -5.03 15.29
N LEU A 15 2.23 -3.70 15.20
CA LEU A 15 1.09 -2.81 15.47
C LEU A 15 0.16 -2.62 14.27
N TYR A 16 0.68 -2.78 13.06
CA TYR A 16 -0.07 -2.53 11.83
C TYR A 16 0.16 -3.60 10.77
N VAL A 17 -0.82 -3.78 9.90
CA VAL A 17 -0.72 -4.58 8.67
C VAL A 17 -0.97 -3.66 7.49
N ALA A 18 -0.11 -3.76 6.48
CA ALA A 18 -0.36 -3.18 5.17
C ALA A 18 -1.02 -4.23 4.27
N ALA A 19 -2.11 -3.86 3.61
CA ALA A 19 -2.93 -4.71 2.77
C ALA A 19 -2.90 -4.22 1.32
N SER A 20 -2.43 -5.06 0.40
CA SER A 20 -2.41 -4.81 -1.04
C SER A 20 -3.74 -5.24 -1.65
N ILE A 21 -4.44 -4.34 -2.33
CA ILE A 21 -5.81 -4.56 -2.83
C ILE A 21 -5.88 -4.24 -4.32
N PHE A 22 -6.40 -5.20 -5.10
CA PHE A 22 -6.79 -4.98 -6.49
C PHE A 22 -8.26 -4.58 -6.55
N ALA A 23 -8.57 -3.38 -7.00
CA ALA A 23 -9.94 -2.94 -7.22
C ALA A 23 -10.18 -2.63 -8.71
N PRO A 24 -11.46 -2.60 -9.17
CA PRO A 24 -11.78 -2.24 -10.55
C PRO A 24 -11.24 -0.88 -11.00
N SER A 25 -11.07 0.05 -10.05
CA SER A 25 -10.55 1.40 -10.28
C SER A 25 -9.04 1.52 -10.05
N GLY A 26 -8.34 0.42 -9.79
CA GLY A 26 -6.88 0.36 -9.64
C GLY A 26 -6.41 -0.29 -8.34
N GLY A 27 -5.12 -0.13 -8.06
CA GLY A 27 -4.45 -0.61 -6.86
C GLY A 27 -4.66 0.29 -5.64
N PHE A 28 -4.88 -0.34 -4.49
CA PHE A 28 -5.02 0.33 -3.21
C PHE A 28 -4.16 -0.34 -2.13
N VAL A 29 -3.75 0.45 -1.15
CA VAL A 29 -3.00 0.00 0.02
C VAL A 29 -3.73 0.44 1.27
N GLY A 30 -4.25 -0.53 2.03
CA GLY A 30 -4.92 -0.28 3.31
C GLY A 30 -3.96 -0.49 4.48
N ILE A 31 -4.07 0.33 5.52
CA ILE A 31 -3.37 0.13 6.80
C ILE A 31 -4.39 -0.23 7.86
N ILE A 32 -4.15 -1.34 8.55
CA ILE A 32 -5.06 -1.91 9.53
C ILE A 32 -4.30 -2.06 10.85
N GLU A 33 -4.87 -1.54 11.94
CA GLU A 33 -4.33 -1.74 13.28
C GLU A 33 -4.57 -3.19 13.72
N THR A 34 -3.51 -3.87 14.19
CA THR A 34 -3.57 -5.31 14.47
C THR A 34 -4.44 -5.63 15.68
N ALA A 35 -4.42 -4.81 16.72
CA ALA A 35 -5.17 -5.08 17.96
C ALA A 35 -6.68 -4.99 17.71
N THR A 36 -7.14 -3.88 17.12
CA THR A 36 -8.57 -3.57 16.99
C THR A 36 -9.16 -4.01 15.64
N LYS A 37 -8.30 -4.36 14.67
CA LYS A 37 -8.69 -4.58 13.26
C LYS A 37 -9.30 -3.34 12.59
N SER A 38 -9.11 -2.16 13.16
CA SER A 38 -9.62 -0.90 12.61
C SER A 38 -8.84 -0.47 11.38
N ALA A 39 -9.54 0.14 10.42
CA ALA A 39 -8.91 0.82 9.29
C ALA A 39 -8.26 2.12 9.76
N VAL A 40 -6.97 2.29 9.46
CA VAL A 40 -6.16 3.46 9.84
C VAL A 40 -5.98 4.41 8.66
N ALA A 41 -5.67 3.87 7.48
CA ALA A 41 -5.47 4.64 6.27
C ALA A 41 -5.77 3.81 5.02
N LEU A 42 -6.06 4.49 3.91
CA LEU A 42 -6.23 3.90 2.60
C LEU A 42 -5.58 4.81 1.54
N PHE A 43 -4.59 4.28 0.84
CA PHE A 43 -3.91 4.97 -0.25
C PHE A 43 -4.34 4.39 -1.58
N ARG A 44 -4.54 5.26 -2.58
CA ARG A 44 -4.64 4.85 -3.97
C ARG A 44 -3.27 4.99 -4.61
N VAL A 45 -2.82 3.94 -5.27
CA VAL A 45 -1.50 3.87 -5.91
C VAL A 45 -1.41 4.89 -7.05
N THR A 46 -0.22 5.46 -7.27
CA THR A 46 0.00 6.50 -8.28
C THR A 46 -0.31 6.00 -9.69
N LEU A 47 -0.71 6.91 -10.57
CA LEU A 47 -0.86 6.60 -12.00
C LEU A 47 0.52 6.51 -12.61
N ALA A 48 0.97 5.30 -12.86
CA ALA A 48 2.14 4.98 -13.65
C ALA A 48 1.70 4.75 -15.12
N SER A 49 1.34 5.82 -15.83
CA SER A 49 1.12 5.74 -17.28
C SER A 49 2.47 5.86 -17.98
N LEU A 50 2.99 4.72 -18.45
CA LEU A 50 4.26 4.63 -19.17
C LEU A 50 4.06 4.17 -20.63
N SER A 51 2.82 4.13 -21.13
CA SER A 51 2.48 3.72 -22.50
C SER A 51 1.61 4.76 -23.18
N THR A 52 1.99 5.16 -24.40
CA THR A 52 1.25 6.08 -25.28
C THR A 52 0.05 5.40 -25.97
N GLY A 53 -0.59 4.42 -25.33
CA GLY A 53 -1.65 3.58 -25.93
C GLY A 53 -2.63 2.99 -24.91
N GLU A 54 -3.78 2.55 -25.41
CA GLU A 54 -5.07 2.28 -24.72
C GLU A 54 -5.10 1.25 -23.57
N ASP A 55 -3.96 0.69 -23.15
CA ASP A 55 -3.87 -0.27 -22.02
C ASP A 55 -3.77 0.42 -20.64
N ASP A 56 -4.58 1.46 -20.44
CA ASP A 56 -4.64 2.27 -19.21
C ASP A 56 -5.17 1.49 -17.99
N LYS A 57 -5.70 0.28 -18.21
CA LYS A 57 -6.17 -0.65 -17.15
C LYS A 57 -5.06 -1.15 -16.23
N LEU A 58 -3.80 -0.90 -16.57
CA LEU A 58 -2.62 -1.29 -15.81
C LEU A 58 -1.90 -0.12 -15.13
N ALA A 59 -2.34 1.10 -15.37
CA ALA A 59 -1.60 2.31 -14.98
C ALA A 59 -1.62 2.57 -13.47
N ARG A 60 -2.67 2.16 -12.73
CA ARG A 60 -2.69 2.19 -11.26
C ARG A 60 -2.73 0.76 -10.72
N SER A 61 -1.57 0.15 -10.51
CA SER A 61 -1.47 -1.23 -10.04
C SER A 61 -0.48 -1.38 -8.88
N VAL A 62 -0.81 -2.21 -7.90
CA VAL A 62 0.09 -2.63 -6.82
C VAL A 62 0.15 -4.14 -6.83
N HIS A 63 1.33 -4.72 -7.08
CA HIS A 63 1.55 -6.13 -6.80
C HIS A 63 1.49 -6.32 -5.29
N MET A 64 2.45 -5.72 -4.59
CA MET A 64 2.66 -5.89 -3.17
C MET A 64 3.12 -4.59 -2.55
N CYS A 65 2.73 -4.37 -1.30
CA CYS A 65 3.31 -3.35 -0.43
C CYS A 65 4.11 -4.01 0.68
N PHE A 66 5.20 -3.37 1.09
CA PHE A 66 6.13 -3.89 2.08
C PHE A 66 6.47 -2.81 3.11
N TRP A 67 6.60 -3.18 4.37
CA TRP A 67 7.17 -2.27 5.35
C TRP A 67 8.69 -2.21 5.19
N SER A 68 9.24 -1.00 5.24
CA SER A 68 10.67 -0.81 5.48
C SER A 68 11.05 -1.43 6.83
N ARG A 69 12.31 -1.88 6.95
CA ARG A 69 12.81 -2.58 8.15
C ARG A 69 12.60 -1.79 9.45
N CYS A 70 12.63 -0.46 9.39
CA CYS A 70 12.43 0.41 10.55
C CYS A 70 10.98 0.87 10.75
N GLY A 71 10.05 0.47 9.87
CA GLY A 71 8.62 0.83 9.97
C GLY A 71 8.28 2.29 9.63
N LYS A 72 9.25 3.05 9.10
CA LYS A 72 9.12 4.48 8.75
C LYS A 72 8.62 4.74 7.33
N ALA A 73 8.41 3.67 6.57
CA ALA A 73 7.95 3.76 5.20
C ALA A 73 7.28 2.46 4.77
N ILE A 74 6.34 2.58 3.84
CA ILE A 74 5.76 1.49 3.07
C ILE A 74 6.24 1.63 1.63
N ILE A 75 6.78 0.55 1.09
CA ILE A 75 7.27 0.46 -0.29
C ILE A 75 6.19 -0.22 -1.13
N LEU A 76 5.75 0.42 -2.21
CA LEU A 76 4.73 -0.12 -3.10
C LEU A 76 5.42 -0.60 -4.38
N ALA A 77 5.34 -1.90 -4.64
CA ALA A 77 5.80 -2.46 -5.91
C ALA A 77 4.61 -2.57 -6.86
N ASN A 78 4.67 -1.90 -8.01
CA ASN A 78 3.63 -2.04 -9.01
C ASN A 78 3.64 -3.44 -9.66
N LEU A 79 2.52 -3.82 -10.28
CA LEU A 79 2.35 -5.17 -10.86
C LEU A 79 3.35 -5.49 -11.97
N HIS A 80 3.91 -4.47 -12.60
CA HIS A 80 4.79 -4.60 -13.76
C HIS A 80 6.27 -4.41 -13.44
N GLY A 81 6.63 -4.20 -12.17
CA GLY A 81 8.02 -4.00 -11.75
C GLY A 81 8.70 -2.77 -12.36
N LYS A 82 7.91 -1.77 -12.76
CA LYS A 82 8.40 -0.56 -13.44
C LYS A 82 8.68 0.59 -12.48
N ILE A 83 7.94 0.67 -11.36
CA ILE A 83 8.03 1.75 -10.39
C ILE A 83 7.95 1.17 -8.98
N LEU A 84 8.80 1.69 -8.09
CA LEU A 84 8.64 1.57 -6.66
C LEU A 84 8.20 2.93 -6.10
N GLU A 85 7.09 2.93 -5.38
CA GLU A 85 6.64 4.11 -4.65
C GLU A 85 6.99 3.96 -3.17
N ARG A 86 7.14 5.09 -2.50
CA ARG A 86 7.41 5.14 -1.07
C ARG A 86 6.38 6.05 -0.41
N VAL A 87 5.65 5.50 0.56
CA VAL A 87 4.81 6.27 1.49
C VAL A 87 5.60 6.39 2.77
N ASP A 88 5.99 7.61 3.15
CA ASP A 88 6.63 7.85 4.43
C ASP A 88 5.61 7.73 5.56
N VAL A 89 6.02 7.18 6.70
CA VAL A 89 5.14 6.96 7.84
C VAL A 89 5.75 7.63 9.07
N THR A 90 4.99 8.56 9.64
CA THR A 90 5.34 9.25 10.88
C THR A 90 4.65 8.57 12.05
N ARG A 91 5.43 8.30 13.10
CA ARG A 91 4.97 7.64 14.33
C ARG A 91 5.31 8.47 15.56
N ASP A 92 4.48 8.34 16.59
CA ASP A 92 4.81 8.88 17.91
C ASP A 92 5.81 7.98 18.67
N GLY A 93 6.13 8.35 19.91
CA GLY A 93 7.05 7.60 20.78
C GLY A 93 6.57 6.20 21.18
N HIS A 94 5.30 5.86 20.93
CA HIS A 94 4.71 4.55 21.18
C HIS A 94 4.52 3.74 19.90
N GLY A 95 4.93 4.28 18.74
CA GLY A 95 4.84 3.61 17.46
C GLY A 95 3.50 3.75 16.76
N ARG A 96 2.57 4.52 17.34
CA ARG A 96 1.28 4.79 16.73
C ARG A 96 1.50 5.67 15.51
N ILE A 97 0.85 5.32 14.40
CA ILE A 97 0.89 6.14 13.19
C ILE A 97 0.13 7.45 13.46
N VAL A 98 0.80 8.57 13.25
CA VAL A 98 0.25 9.93 13.39
C VAL A 98 0.22 10.70 12.07
N GLY A 99 0.82 10.17 11.01
CA GLY A 99 0.78 10.73 9.66
C GLY A 99 1.42 9.79 8.64
N ALA A 100 0.94 9.86 7.40
CA ALA A 100 1.47 9.12 6.26
C ALA A 100 1.07 9.78 4.94
#